data_AF-A0A6C0M312-F1
#
_entry.id   AF-A0A6C0M312-F1
#
_cell.length_a   1.000
_cell.length_b   1.000
_cell.length_c   1.000
_cell.angle_alpha   90.00
_cell.angle_beta   90.00
_cell.angle_gamma   90.00
#
_symmetry.space_group_name_H-M   'P 1'
#
loop_
_entity.id
_entity.type
_entity.pdbx_description
1 polymer ?
#
loop_
_entity_poly.entity_id
_entity_poly.type
_entity_poly.pdbx_seq_one_letter_code
_entity_poly.pdbx_strand_id
1 'polypeptide(L)'
;MNGGSVNSLTVGGGGPPDVNGTNSSFNALFALGGGAGASGSTAAQPGGSGGGSNNAFGTGGAAIGAIGSAGNPGGSQITTPGRGAGGGGAGQAGQSLGGEGGNGMQFAITGVNTYYAGGGGGGTAIGITGTGGLGGGGQGGGPMGYMAATPGTNGTGGGGGGGGGFFAINPEKGGSGIVVIRVPSFV
;
A
#
# COMPACT_ATOMS: atom_id res chain seq x y z
N MET A 1 22.30 -39.96 -5.92
CA MET A 1 22.14 -38.70 -5.15
C MET A 1 20.81 -38.11 -5.59
N ASN A 2 19.81 -38.09 -4.70
CA ASN A 2 18.49 -37.58 -5.04
C ASN A 2 18.61 -36.05 -5.14
N GLY A 3 18.46 -35.50 -6.34
CA GLY A 3 18.57 -34.06 -6.60
C GLY A 3 17.40 -33.35 -5.94
N GLY A 4 17.54 -32.99 -4.66
CA GLY A 4 16.54 -32.22 -3.95
C GLY A 4 16.35 -30.87 -4.65
N SER A 5 15.14 -30.64 -5.14
CA SER A 5 14.72 -29.31 -5.61
C SER A 5 14.98 -28.30 -4.50
N VAL A 6 15.89 -27.35 -4.73
CA VAL A 6 16.15 -26.26 -3.80
C VAL A 6 14.95 -25.32 -3.86
N ASN A 7 14.14 -25.30 -2.81
CA ASN A 7 13.05 -24.34 -2.71
C ASN A 7 13.65 -22.95 -2.49
N SER A 8 13.32 -21.99 -3.35
CA SER A 8 13.77 -20.60 -3.22
C SER A 8 12.76 -19.80 -2.40
N LEU A 9 13.19 -19.28 -1.25
CA LEU A 9 12.39 -18.38 -0.41
C LEU A 9 13.00 -16.97 -0.43
N THR A 10 12.16 -15.97 -0.61
CA THR A 10 12.52 -14.56 -0.41
C THR A 10 11.48 -13.91 0.47
N VAL A 11 11.94 -13.31 1.57
CA VAL A 11 11.09 -12.50 2.46
C VAL A 11 11.34 -11.04 2.10
N GLY A 12 10.31 -10.36 1.60
CA GLY A 12 10.37 -8.94 1.31
C GLY A 12 10.38 -8.10 2.59
N GLY A 13 11.06 -6.96 2.53
CA GLY A 13 10.90 -5.82 3.44
C GLY A 13 10.18 -4.64 2.77
N GLY A 14 9.98 -3.55 3.52
CA GLY A 14 9.54 -2.28 2.94
C GLY A 14 10.65 -1.64 2.09
N GLY A 15 10.30 -0.67 1.24
CA GLY A 15 11.27 0.11 0.46
C GLY A 15 12.04 1.16 1.30
N PRO A 16 12.88 2.00 0.68
CA PRO A 16 13.12 3.37 1.17
C PRO A 16 11.86 4.23 0.98
N PRO A 17 11.78 5.45 1.57
CA PRO A 17 10.69 6.39 1.30
C PRO A 17 10.46 6.56 -0.22
N ASP A 18 9.21 6.76 -0.62
CA ASP A 18 8.76 6.90 -2.02
C ASP A 18 8.96 5.68 -2.92
N VAL A 19 9.34 4.54 -2.34
CA VAL A 19 9.53 3.29 -3.07
C VAL A 19 8.63 2.20 -2.53
N ASN A 20 8.09 1.40 -3.46
CA ASN A 20 7.25 0.25 -3.13
C ASN A 20 7.92 -0.67 -2.12
N GLY A 21 7.08 -1.42 -1.40
CA GLY A 21 7.55 -2.58 -0.67
C GLY A 21 8.20 -3.59 -1.62
N THR A 22 9.19 -4.32 -1.13
CA THR A 22 9.80 -5.40 -1.91
C THR A 22 8.91 -6.64 -1.90
N ASN A 23 9.03 -7.44 -2.97
CA ASN A 23 8.24 -8.65 -3.15
C ASN A 23 8.69 -9.75 -2.18
N SER A 24 7.73 -10.60 -1.79
CA SER A 24 8.03 -11.89 -1.17
C SER A 24 7.81 -13.01 -2.19
N SER A 25 8.57 -14.09 -2.13
CA SER A 25 8.39 -15.22 -3.04
C SER A 25 8.69 -16.57 -2.38
N PHE A 26 7.98 -17.60 -2.82
CA PHE A 26 8.30 -19.00 -2.54
C PHE A 26 8.18 -19.81 -3.84
N ASN A 27 9.31 -20.33 -4.32
CA ASN A 27 9.44 -20.91 -5.64
C ASN A 27 8.88 -19.96 -6.73
N ALA A 28 7.92 -20.41 -7.53
CA ALA A 28 7.28 -19.60 -8.57
C ALA A 28 6.14 -18.70 -8.05
N LEU A 29 5.82 -18.74 -6.76
CA LEU A 29 4.81 -17.87 -6.17
C LEU A 29 5.45 -16.52 -5.82
N PHE A 30 4.89 -15.44 -6.35
CA PHE A 30 5.32 -14.07 -6.08
C PHE A 30 4.18 -13.28 -5.45
N ALA A 31 4.50 -12.54 -4.40
CA ALA A 31 3.62 -11.58 -3.76
C ALA A 31 4.24 -10.19 -3.86
N LEU A 32 3.55 -9.30 -4.56
CA LEU A 32 4.01 -7.94 -4.77
C LEU A 32 3.96 -7.14 -3.47
N GLY A 33 4.97 -6.31 -3.23
CA GLY A 33 4.91 -5.33 -2.15
C GLY A 33 3.90 -4.21 -2.43
N GLY A 34 3.45 -3.54 -1.38
CA GLY A 34 2.51 -2.42 -1.45
C GLY A 34 3.12 -1.21 -2.15
N GLY A 35 2.25 -0.39 -2.75
CA GLY A 35 2.60 0.85 -3.43
C GLY A 35 3.05 1.93 -2.44
N ALA A 36 4.08 2.71 -2.78
CA ALA A 36 4.45 3.88 -2.00
C ALA A 36 3.53 5.07 -2.25
N GLY A 37 3.43 5.93 -1.24
CA GLY A 37 2.75 7.21 -1.38
C GLY A 37 3.48 8.16 -2.34
N ALA A 38 2.84 9.28 -2.67
CA ALA A 38 3.38 10.30 -3.57
C ALA A 38 3.60 11.65 -2.88
N SER A 39 4.48 12.52 -3.43
CA SER A 39 4.70 13.93 -3.01
C SER A 39 4.86 14.88 -4.20
N GLY A 40 4.44 16.14 -4.03
CA GLY A 40 4.58 17.16 -5.08
C GLY A 40 3.92 16.75 -6.40
N SER A 41 4.65 16.79 -7.51
CA SER A 41 4.12 16.37 -8.83
C SER A 41 4.33 14.88 -9.13
N THR A 42 4.81 14.07 -8.18
CA THR A 42 4.99 12.63 -8.39
C THR A 42 3.67 11.89 -8.19
N ALA A 43 3.39 10.91 -9.05
CA ALA A 43 2.24 10.02 -8.90
C ALA A 43 2.54 8.97 -7.81
N ALA A 44 1.48 8.50 -7.15
CA ALA A 44 1.62 7.41 -6.18
C ALA A 44 2.09 6.15 -6.89
N GLN A 45 2.99 5.41 -6.25
CA GLN A 45 3.63 4.27 -6.88
C GLN A 45 2.68 3.08 -6.93
N PRO A 46 2.68 2.34 -8.05
CA PRO A 46 1.80 1.20 -8.21
C PRO A 46 2.43 -0.03 -7.53
N GLY A 47 1.64 -0.83 -6.80
CA GLY A 47 2.10 -2.04 -6.09
C GLY A 47 0.98 -3.08 -5.95
N GLY A 48 1.19 -4.14 -5.15
CA GLY A 48 0.15 -5.13 -4.86
C GLY A 48 -1.11 -4.49 -4.25
N SER A 49 -0.91 -3.46 -3.44
CA SER A 49 -1.89 -2.42 -3.08
C SER A 49 -1.43 -1.06 -3.65
N GLY A 50 -2.35 -0.12 -3.83
CA GLY A 50 -2.03 1.23 -4.28
C GLY A 50 -1.53 2.13 -3.14
N GLY A 51 -0.54 2.98 -3.41
CA GLY A 51 -0.13 4.03 -2.49
C GLY A 51 -1.04 5.26 -2.49
N GLY A 52 -1.01 6.03 -1.41
CA GLY A 52 -1.75 7.29 -1.28
C GLY A 52 -1.12 8.42 -2.10
N SER A 53 -1.94 9.23 -2.77
CA SER A 53 -1.47 10.40 -3.51
C SER A 53 -1.29 11.64 -2.63
N ASN A 54 -0.55 12.62 -3.15
CA ASN A 54 -0.38 13.93 -2.53
C ASN A 54 -1.48 14.92 -2.93
N ASN A 55 -1.38 16.12 -2.36
CA ASN A 55 -2.28 17.25 -2.52
C ASN A 55 -2.20 18.04 -3.85
N ALA A 56 -1.25 17.73 -4.74
CA ALA A 56 -0.86 18.54 -5.91
C ALA A 56 -1.17 17.87 -7.26
N PHE A 57 -2.41 17.40 -7.43
CA PHE A 57 -2.94 16.77 -8.64
C PHE A 57 -2.29 15.42 -8.93
N GLY A 58 -2.67 14.40 -8.15
CA GLY A 58 -2.26 13.01 -8.35
C GLY A 58 -3.45 12.08 -8.50
N THR A 59 -3.30 11.08 -9.37
CA THR A 59 -4.07 9.82 -9.29
C THR A 59 -3.43 8.93 -8.22
N GLY A 60 -4.25 8.29 -7.38
CA GLY A 60 -3.77 7.24 -6.47
C GLY A 60 -3.10 6.10 -7.26
N GLY A 61 -2.21 5.36 -6.61
CA GLY A 61 -1.44 4.30 -7.28
C GLY A 61 -2.36 3.22 -7.83
N ALA A 62 -2.11 2.77 -9.06
CA ALA A 62 -2.79 1.61 -9.60
C ALA A 62 -2.34 0.36 -8.84
N ALA A 63 -3.28 -0.55 -8.53
CA ALA A 63 -2.90 -1.87 -8.09
C ALA A 63 -2.41 -2.69 -9.28
N ILE A 64 -1.26 -3.35 -9.13
CA ILE A 64 -0.66 -4.21 -10.16
C ILE A 64 -0.71 -5.65 -9.67
N GLY A 65 -1.01 -6.58 -10.57
CA GLY A 65 -1.05 -8.03 -10.31
C GLY A 65 -1.69 -8.78 -11.47
N ALA A 66 -1.53 -10.10 -11.51
CA ALA A 66 -2.27 -10.93 -12.46
C ALA A 66 -3.78 -10.84 -12.17
N ILE A 67 -4.63 -11.10 -13.19
CA ILE A 67 -6.09 -11.12 -13.04
C ILE A 67 -6.48 -11.99 -11.82
N GLY A 68 -7.20 -11.42 -10.86
CA GLY A 68 -7.60 -12.08 -9.61
C GLY A 68 -6.63 -11.94 -8.42
N SER A 69 -5.49 -11.26 -8.60
CA SER A 69 -4.49 -11.02 -7.54
C SER A 69 -4.09 -9.55 -7.35
N ALA A 70 -4.51 -8.66 -8.25
CA ALA A 70 -4.35 -7.23 -8.09
C ALA A 70 -5.42 -6.66 -7.12
N GLY A 71 -5.03 -5.70 -6.28
CA GLY A 71 -5.99 -4.90 -5.51
C GLY A 71 -6.84 -3.96 -6.37
N ASN A 72 -7.56 -3.07 -5.71
CA ASN A 72 -8.36 -2.04 -6.37
C ASN A 72 -7.52 -0.80 -6.68
N PRO A 73 -7.94 0.04 -7.65
CA PRO A 73 -7.27 1.31 -7.91
C PRO A 73 -7.41 2.30 -6.73
N GLY A 74 -6.46 3.23 -6.62
CA GLY A 74 -6.62 4.41 -5.76
C GLY A 74 -7.67 5.39 -6.28
N GLY A 75 -8.06 6.34 -5.43
CA GLY A 75 -8.94 7.43 -5.81
C GLY A 75 -8.25 8.46 -6.71
N SER A 76 -9.00 9.43 -7.22
CA SER A 76 -8.47 10.50 -8.07
C SER A 76 -8.77 11.87 -7.46
N GLN A 77 -7.78 12.76 -7.42
CA GLN A 77 -8.03 14.15 -7.08
C GLN A 77 -8.45 14.90 -8.35
N ILE A 78 -9.74 15.25 -8.47
CA ILE A 78 -10.28 15.82 -9.71
C ILE A 78 -10.51 17.34 -9.64
N THR A 79 -10.80 17.93 -8.46
CA THR A 79 -11.38 19.30 -8.44
C THR A 79 -10.89 20.27 -7.36
N THR A 80 -10.29 19.81 -6.26
CA THR A 80 -9.92 20.71 -5.14
C THR A 80 -8.44 20.62 -4.83
N PRO A 81 -7.63 21.66 -5.15
CA PRO A 81 -6.23 21.73 -4.76
C PRO A 81 -6.07 21.56 -3.25
N GLY A 82 -5.02 20.85 -2.82
CA GLY A 82 -4.71 20.74 -1.40
C GLY A 82 -5.14 19.42 -0.73
N ARG A 83 -5.68 18.43 -1.45
CA ARG A 83 -6.16 17.16 -0.86
C ARG A 83 -5.89 15.95 -1.76
N GLY A 84 -4.97 15.07 -1.38
CA GLY A 84 -4.62 13.86 -2.12
C GLY A 84 -5.61 12.72 -1.93
N ALA A 85 -5.82 11.90 -2.95
CA ALA A 85 -6.65 10.71 -2.87
C ALA A 85 -5.92 9.52 -2.19
N GLY A 86 -6.67 8.64 -1.55
CA GLY A 86 -6.16 7.40 -0.96
C GLY A 86 -5.84 6.34 -2.02
N GLY A 87 -4.88 5.48 -1.72
CA GLY A 87 -4.55 4.29 -2.49
C GLY A 87 -5.57 3.18 -2.31
N GLY A 88 -5.71 2.30 -3.30
CA GLY A 88 -6.66 1.19 -3.23
C GLY A 88 -6.10 -0.02 -2.48
N GLY A 89 -6.99 -0.72 -1.76
CA GLY A 89 -6.69 -1.98 -1.10
C GLY A 89 -7.24 -3.17 -1.87
N ALA A 90 -6.95 -4.38 -1.40
CA ALA A 90 -7.48 -5.60 -2.02
C ALA A 90 -9.01 -5.73 -1.92
N GLY A 91 -9.63 -5.15 -0.89
CA GLY A 91 -11.07 -5.25 -0.66
C GLY A 91 -11.90 -4.09 -1.24
N GLN A 92 -11.31 -2.90 -1.38
CA GLN A 92 -12.01 -1.74 -1.93
C GLN A 92 -11.04 -0.71 -2.55
N ALA A 93 -11.56 0.10 -3.46
CA ALA A 93 -10.84 1.25 -4.02
C ALA A 93 -10.56 2.33 -2.96
N GLY A 94 -9.52 3.14 -3.20
CA GLY A 94 -9.20 4.29 -2.36
C GLY A 94 -10.17 5.45 -2.57
N GLN A 95 -10.40 6.26 -1.53
CA GLN A 95 -11.28 7.42 -1.64
C GLN A 95 -10.61 8.60 -2.34
N SER A 96 -11.42 9.48 -2.91
CA SER A 96 -10.97 10.73 -3.52
C SER A 96 -10.93 11.87 -2.49
N LEU A 97 -10.20 12.97 -2.77
CA LEU A 97 -10.17 14.23 -1.99
C LEU A 97 -9.76 14.13 -0.50
N GLY A 98 -8.48 13.93 -0.21
CA GLY A 98 -7.97 13.73 1.15
C GLY A 98 -8.24 12.31 1.65
N GLY A 99 -8.53 11.42 0.71
CA GLY A 99 -9.33 10.23 0.93
C GLY A 99 -8.60 9.15 1.70
N GLU A 100 -9.41 8.42 2.46
CA GLU A 100 -9.03 7.18 3.12
C GLU A 100 -8.50 6.14 2.13
N GLY A 101 -7.51 5.37 2.57
CA GLY A 101 -7.03 4.21 1.86
C GLY A 101 -8.09 3.11 1.80
N GLY A 102 -8.07 2.32 0.72
CA GLY A 102 -8.97 1.18 0.59
C GLY A 102 -8.61 0.06 1.57
N ASN A 103 -9.59 -0.50 2.27
CA ASN A 103 -9.41 -1.70 3.07
C ASN A 103 -8.92 -2.88 2.22
N GLY A 104 -8.08 -3.68 2.86
CA GLY A 104 -7.64 -4.98 2.37
C GLY A 104 -8.74 -6.04 2.45
N MET A 105 -8.38 -7.27 2.08
CA MET A 105 -9.25 -8.43 2.26
C MET A 105 -8.96 -9.10 3.60
N GLN A 106 -10.02 -9.60 4.26
CA GLN A 106 -9.89 -10.35 5.51
C GLN A 106 -9.61 -11.82 5.22
N PHE A 107 -8.59 -12.38 5.88
CA PHE A 107 -8.27 -13.80 5.85
C PHE A 107 -8.05 -14.34 7.26
N ALA A 108 -8.44 -15.59 7.48
CA ALA A 108 -8.25 -16.33 8.74
C ALA A 108 -7.16 -17.40 8.56
N ILE A 109 -5.91 -16.99 8.37
CA ILE A 109 -4.81 -17.92 8.05
C ILE A 109 -4.41 -18.74 9.28
N THR A 110 -4.32 -18.08 10.45
CA THR A 110 -3.90 -18.69 11.73
C THR A 110 -5.08 -18.90 12.69
N GLY A 111 -6.31 -18.85 12.18
CA GLY A 111 -7.53 -18.84 13.00
C GLY A 111 -7.93 -17.47 13.55
N VAL A 112 -7.12 -16.42 13.32
CA VAL A 112 -7.47 -15.03 13.64
C VAL A 112 -7.76 -14.26 12.35
N ASN A 113 -8.93 -13.62 12.31
CA ASN A 113 -9.35 -12.77 11.20
C ASN A 113 -8.43 -11.54 11.10
N THR A 114 -7.61 -11.50 10.06
CA THR A 114 -6.63 -10.42 9.82
C THR A 114 -6.85 -9.85 8.43
N TYR A 115 -6.81 -8.52 8.30
CA TYR A 115 -6.88 -7.86 7.00
C TYR A 115 -5.48 -7.77 6.38
N TYR A 116 -5.42 -7.88 5.05
CA TYR A 116 -4.18 -7.80 4.29
C TYR A 116 -4.37 -6.98 3.02
N ALA A 117 -3.31 -6.28 2.62
CA ALA A 117 -3.21 -5.41 1.45
C ALA A 117 -4.17 -4.20 1.51
N GLY A 118 -4.16 -3.46 2.62
CA GLY A 118 -4.82 -2.16 2.72
C GLY A 118 -4.05 -1.05 1.98
N GLY A 119 -4.73 -0.15 1.30
CA GLY A 119 -4.13 0.99 0.60
C GLY A 119 -3.73 2.14 1.55
N GLY A 120 -2.80 2.99 1.13
CA GLY A 120 -2.36 4.14 1.92
C GLY A 120 -3.36 5.31 1.87
N GLY A 121 -3.40 6.13 2.91
CA GLY A 121 -4.20 7.35 2.96
C GLY A 121 -3.59 8.49 2.14
N GLY A 122 -4.45 9.34 1.58
CA GLY A 122 -4.02 10.52 0.82
C GLY A 122 -3.54 11.64 1.75
N GLY A 123 -2.44 12.30 1.38
CA GLY A 123 -1.93 13.45 2.13
C GLY A 123 -2.75 14.71 1.87
N THR A 124 -2.68 15.70 2.76
CA THR A 124 -3.42 16.95 2.62
C THR A 124 -2.56 18.17 2.94
N ALA A 125 -2.83 19.28 2.26
CA ALA A 125 -2.34 20.61 2.64
C ALA A 125 -3.36 21.39 3.48
N ILE A 126 -4.62 20.93 3.56
CA ILE A 126 -5.71 21.58 4.31
C ILE A 126 -6.62 20.56 5.00
N GLY A 127 -6.88 20.75 6.30
CA GLY A 127 -7.78 19.90 7.07
C GLY A 127 -7.19 18.54 7.46
N ILE A 128 -8.06 17.53 7.59
CA ILE A 128 -7.72 16.18 8.06
C ILE A 128 -7.13 15.35 6.91
N THR A 129 -6.08 14.60 7.22
CA THR A 129 -5.42 13.66 6.30
C THR A 129 -6.15 12.32 6.23
N GLY A 130 -6.05 11.63 5.09
CA GLY A 130 -6.62 10.30 4.94
C GLY A 130 -5.87 9.29 5.80
N THR A 131 -6.60 8.43 6.50
CA THR A 131 -6.04 7.26 7.17
C THR A 131 -5.77 6.13 6.17
N GLY A 132 -4.88 5.21 6.55
CA GLY A 132 -4.64 4.01 5.77
C GLY A 132 -5.77 3.00 5.93
N GLY A 133 -6.03 2.21 4.88
CA GLY A 133 -7.03 1.16 4.93
C GLY A 133 -6.62 0.00 5.84
N LEU A 134 -7.63 -0.73 6.35
CA LEU A 134 -7.43 -1.95 7.14
C LEU A 134 -6.54 -2.94 6.38
N GLY A 135 -5.62 -3.58 7.09
CA GLY A 135 -4.62 -4.45 6.47
C GLY A 135 -3.31 -3.75 6.14
N GLY A 136 -2.95 -2.76 6.97
CA GLY A 136 -1.60 -2.23 7.08
C GLY A 136 -1.29 -1.03 6.19
N GLY A 137 -2.30 -0.33 5.67
CA GLY A 137 -2.08 0.93 4.96
C GLY A 137 -1.51 2.02 5.87
N GLY A 138 -0.60 2.83 5.35
CA GLY A 138 -0.07 4.02 6.02
C GLY A 138 -1.01 5.21 5.93
N GLN A 139 -0.96 6.11 6.93
CA GLN A 139 -1.69 7.38 6.95
C GLN A 139 -0.97 8.43 6.09
N GLY A 140 -1.72 9.30 5.41
CA GLY A 140 -1.14 10.42 4.66
C GLY A 140 -0.61 11.54 5.57
N GLY A 141 0.28 12.39 5.05
CA GLY A 141 0.79 13.58 5.75
C GLY A 141 -0.23 14.71 5.82
N GLY A 142 -0.14 15.52 6.87
CA GLY A 142 -1.02 16.67 7.11
C GLY A 142 -0.47 18.02 6.64
N PRO A 143 -1.18 19.13 6.91
CA PRO A 143 -0.72 20.48 6.57
C PRO A 143 0.61 20.81 7.25
N MET A 144 1.50 21.52 6.55
CA MET A 144 2.70 22.18 7.12
C MET A 144 3.61 21.29 8.01
N GLY A 145 3.62 19.97 7.81
CA GLY A 145 4.46 19.07 8.62
C GLY A 145 3.85 18.65 9.96
N TYR A 146 2.64 19.09 10.31
CA TYR A 146 2.04 18.78 11.62
C TYR A 146 1.69 17.30 11.80
N MET A 147 1.54 16.55 10.69
CA MET A 147 1.40 15.10 10.70
C MET A 147 2.29 14.52 9.62
N ALA A 148 3.23 13.66 10.02
CA ALA A 148 4.02 12.89 9.08
C ALA A 148 3.17 11.79 8.43
N ALA A 149 3.43 11.50 7.16
CA ALA A 149 2.92 10.28 6.56
C ALA A 149 3.51 9.06 7.28
N THR A 150 2.87 7.90 7.19
CA THR A 150 3.38 6.66 7.78
C THR A 150 3.55 5.55 6.74
N PRO A 151 4.53 4.65 6.92
CA PRO A 151 4.76 3.55 6.01
C PRO A 151 3.67 2.49 6.11
N GLY A 152 3.50 1.76 5.01
CA GLY A 152 2.74 0.51 5.02
C GLY A 152 3.40 -0.52 5.94
N THR A 153 2.58 -1.39 6.54
CA THR A 153 3.05 -2.39 7.49
C THR A 153 3.68 -3.58 6.74
N ASN A 154 4.93 -3.92 7.07
CA ASN A 154 5.59 -5.09 6.49
C ASN A 154 4.84 -6.39 6.85
N GLY A 155 4.83 -7.35 5.92
CA GLY A 155 4.09 -8.60 6.10
C GLY A 155 2.57 -8.41 6.04
N THR A 156 2.10 -7.26 5.55
CA THR A 156 0.68 -7.05 5.24
C THR A 156 0.40 -6.73 3.78
N GLY A 157 1.42 -6.39 2.98
CA GLY A 157 1.23 -5.88 1.61
C GLY A 157 0.61 -4.49 1.55
N GLY A 158 0.56 -3.76 2.67
CA GLY A 158 -0.11 -2.46 2.76
C GLY A 158 0.61 -1.32 2.03
N GLY A 159 -0.14 -0.36 1.49
CA GLY A 159 0.38 0.80 0.78
C GLY A 159 0.87 1.90 1.74
N GLY A 160 1.84 2.70 1.30
CA GLY A 160 2.36 3.84 2.05
C GLY A 160 1.49 5.09 1.93
N GLY A 161 1.52 5.93 2.97
CA GLY A 161 0.78 7.19 2.99
C GLY A 161 1.37 8.26 2.07
N GLY A 162 0.52 9.06 1.45
CA GLY A 162 0.93 10.18 0.61
C GLY A 162 1.50 11.35 1.42
N GLY A 163 2.43 12.11 0.86
CA GLY A 163 2.99 13.32 1.47
C GLY A 163 1.96 14.43 1.62
N GLY A 164 2.11 15.24 2.68
CA GLY A 164 1.25 16.40 2.98
C GLY A 164 1.90 17.76 2.74
N GLY A 165 1.09 18.82 2.81
CA GLY A 165 1.52 20.21 2.81
C GLY A 165 2.05 20.76 1.47
N PHE A 166 2.28 22.08 1.43
CA PHE A 166 3.02 22.75 0.34
C PHE A 166 4.54 22.67 0.53
N PHE A 167 4.99 22.33 1.74
CA PHE A 167 6.39 22.13 2.10
C PHE A 167 6.62 20.64 2.30
N ALA A 168 7.34 20.02 1.37
CA ALA A 168 7.69 18.61 1.23
C ALA A 168 7.69 17.77 2.53
N ILE A 169 6.51 17.27 2.93
CA ILE A 169 6.48 16.08 3.79
C ILE A 169 6.71 14.90 2.86
N ASN A 170 7.77 14.15 3.15
CA ASN A 170 8.09 12.96 2.37
C ASN A 170 6.92 11.96 2.49
N PRO A 171 6.46 11.41 1.36
CA PRO A 171 5.60 10.25 1.37
C PRO A 171 6.33 9.07 1.97
N GLU A 172 5.54 8.05 2.26
CA GLU A 172 6.08 6.87 2.88
C GLU A 172 5.93 5.65 1.99
N LYS A 173 6.81 4.70 2.25
CA LYS A 173 6.95 3.45 1.52
C LYS A 173 5.77 2.50 1.72
N GLY A 174 5.60 1.59 0.77
CA GLY A 174 4.74 0.42 0.96
C GLY A 174 5.40 -0.67 1.82
N GLY A 175 4.56 -1.51 2.41
CA GLY A 175 4.96 -2.71 3.13
C GLY A 175 5.25 -3.89 2.19
N SER A 176 6.00 -4.88 2.66
CA SER A 176 6.33 -6.07 1.86
C SER A 176 5.13 -6.94 1.50
N GLY A 177 5.24 -7.65 0.39
CA GLY A 177 4.25 -8.65 -0.04
C GLY A 177 4.24 -9.87 0.89
N ILE A 178 3.18 -10.68 0.79
CA ILE A 178 3.00 -11.88 1.64
C ILE A 178 2.79 -13.11 0.78
N VAL A 179 3.57 -14.16 1.04
CA VAL A 179 3.30 -15.50 0.52
C VAL A 179 2.79 -16.36 1.68
N VAL A 180 1.63 -16.98 1.49
CA VAL A 180 1.02 -17.88 2.48
C VAL A 180 1.04 -19.29 1.91
N ILE A 181 1.67 -20.22 2.62
CA ILE A 181 1.80 -21.62 2.21
C ILE A 181 0.97 -22.46 3.17
N ARG A 182 0.01 -23.22 2.65
CA ARG A 182 -0.69 -24.24 3.41
C ARG A 182 -0.01 -25.58 3.16
N VAL A 183 0.55 -26.17 4.20
CA VAL A 183 1.12 -27.52 4.14
C VAL A 183 0.05 -28.50 4.62
N PRO A 184 -0.36 -29.50 3.82
CA PRO A 184 -1.27 -30.53 4.28
C PRO A 184 -0.62 -31.36 5.39
N SER A 185 -1.36 -31.62 6.47
CA SER A 185 -0.96 -32.63 7.46
C SER A 185 -1.17 -34.01 6.87
N PHE A 186 -0.10 -34.77 6.70
CA PHE A 186 -0.20 -36.20 6.44
C PHE A 186 -0.55 -36.89 7.75
N VAL A 187 -1.71 -37.55 7.77
CA VAL A 187 -2.13 -38.49 8.84
C VAL A 187 -1.86 -39.90 8.36
#